data_AF-A0A956A972-F1
#
_entry.id   AF-A0A956A972-F1
#
_cell.length_a   1.000
_cell.length_b   1.000
_cell.length_c   1.000
_cell.angle_alpha   90.00
_cell.angle_beta   90.00
_cell.angle_gamma   90.00
#
_symmetry.space_group_name_H-M   'P 1'
#
loop_
_entity.id
_entity.type
_entity.pdbx_description
1 polymer ?
#
loop_
_entity_poly.entity_id
_entity_poly.type
_entity_poly.pdbx_seq_one_letter_code
_entity_poly.pdbx_strand_id
1 'polypeptide(L)'
;MKTLTELRGVTRGTIDRSGGSRGRTSGSRQNRRILRVALLIVAWLACASTASATILGMDELKLDFTSTKKLDVTWSNPTAIKRTSKGLGWEGQPYASHDGWILTGPISVGTSWRPARSVNVRVAIAPAPTPITLPNGQRYTPWPGRVFVRFSADRKYWSSWQSLSRDASQEKKEPTKVVYGGEVAVPRRAGSDYRKRLQAYMRRDVPWKCDEEALVNEIVARDKAYFRDHHPFVGYIQVLYELSFQGGRRITRIDVRTVHAVSGLHIPPKNKNDYNGRNGTWRFVHPSLRKP
;
A
#
# COMPACT_ATOMS: atom_id res chain seq x y z
N MET A 1 -51.63 29.75 18.46
CA MET A 1 -52.15 29.68 17.07
C MET A 1 -52.73 28.29 16.84
N LYS A 2 -53.97 28.27 16.33
CA LYS A 2 -54.97 27.22 16.08
C LYS A 2 -54.41 25.88 15.54
N THR A 3 -54.56 24.75 16.26
CA THR A 3 -55.65 23.71 16.31
C THR A 3 -55.65 22.63 15.22
N LEU A 4 -55.60 21.39 15.71
CA LEU A 4 -56.22 20.12 15.24
C LEU A 4 -57.39 20.26 14.24
N THR A 5 -57.59 19.27 13.37
CA THR A 5 -58.52 18.11 13.55
C THR A 5 -58.81 17.44 12.19
N GLU A 6 -58.79 16.11 12.16
CA GLU A 6 -59.46 15.26 11.15
C GLU A 6 -60.97 15.56 11.04
N LEU A 7 -61.62 15.23 9.91
CA LEU A 7 -62.80 14.33 9.89
C LEU A 7 -63.36 14.08 8.48
N ARG A 8 -63.48 12.76 8.23
CA ARG A 8 -64.40 11.94 7.42
C ARG A 8 -65.65 12.57 6.75
N GLY A 9 -66.07 11.89 5.66
CA GLY A 9 -67.49 11.69 5.28
C GLY A 9 -67.81 12.08 3.83
N VAL A 10 -67.77 11.16 2.85
CA VAL A 10 -68.88 10.30 2.37
C VAL A 10 -70.13 11.06 1.91
N THR A 11 -70.44 11.06 0.60
CA THR A 11 -71.74 10.58 0.07
C THR A 11 -71.79 10.46 -1.46
N ARG A 12 -72.70 9.59 -1.90
CA ARG A 12 -73.02 9.03 -3.22
C ARG A 12 -73.56 10.03 -4.25
N GLY A 13 -73.42 9.68 -5.54
CA GLY A 13 -74.21 10.18 -6.67
C GLY A 13 -74.08 9.23 -7.86
N THR A 14 -75.15 9.02 -8.63
CA THR A 14 -75.45 7.80 -9.39
C THR A 14 -75.84 8.12 -10.85
N ILE A 15 -75.45 7.24 -11.79
CA ILE A 15 -76.08 6.86 -13.10
C ILE A 15 -75.97 7.73 -14.40
N ASP A 16 -75.62 6.99 -15.49
CA ASP A 16 -75.89 7.09 -16.96
C ASP A 16 -75.52 8.37 -17.76
N ARG A 17 -75.17 8.36 -19.06
CA ARG A 17 -75.49 7.46 -20.20
C ARG A 17 -74.58 7.82 -21.39
N SER A 18 -74.36 6.87 -22.31
CA SER A 18 -74.04 7.05 -23.76
C SER A 18 -72.75 7.80 -24.12
N GLY A 19 -71.97 7.48 -25.15
CA GLY A 19 -72.04 6.58 -26.28
C GLY A 19 -70.97 7.05 -27.28
N GLY A 20 -70.50 6.16 -28.16
CA GLY A 20 -69.99 6.59 -29.47
C GLY A 20 -68.47 6.73 -29.66
N SER A 21 -67.94 5.70 -30.33
CA SER A 21 -67.08 5.79 -31.52
C SER A 21 -65.54 5.67 -31.39
N ARG A 22 -65.07 4.54 -31.92
CA ARG A 22 -63.95 4.34 -32.86
C ARG A 22 -62.68 5.19 -32.65
N GLY A 23 -61.67 4.57 -32.02
CA GLY A 23 -60.26 4.96 -32.13
C GLY A 23 -59.39 3.76 -32.53
N ARG A 24 -58.90 3.78 -33.78
CA ARG A 24 -58.05 2.78 -34.42
C ARG A 24 -56.81 2.40 -33.60
N THR A 25 -56.50 1.10 -33.62
CA THR A 25 -55.27 0.46 -33.13
C THR A 25 -54.02 0.99 -33.84
N SER A 26 -53.40 2.03 -33.28
CA SER A 26 -52.07 2.52 -33.69
C SER A 26 -51.09 2.59 -32.51
N GLY A 27 -51.21 1.68 -31.53
CA GLY A 27 -50.32 1.65 -30.36
C GLY A 27 -49.19 0.61 -30.44
N SER A 28 -49.30 -0.41 -31.30
CA SER A 28 -48.45 -1.61 -31.17
C SER A 28 -47.07 -1.51 -31.86
N ARG A 29 -46.92 -0.68 -32.90
CA ARG A 29 -45.62 -0.50 -33.61
C ARG A 29 -44.74 0.57 -32.96
N GLN A 30 -45.33 1.63 -32.41
CA GLN A 30 -44.60 2.71 -31.76
C GLN A 30 -44.03 2.26 -30.40
N ASN A 31 -44.82 1.49 -29.63
CA ASN A 31 -44.36 0.90 -28.37
C ASN A 31 -43.21 -0.10 -28.56
N ARG A 32 -43.17 -0.85 -29.68
CA ARG A 32 -42.06 -1.76 -29.99
C ARG A 32 -40.77 -1.03 -30.42
N ARG A 33 -40.86 0.15 -31.05
CA ARG A 33 -39.69 0.97 -31.37
C ARG A 33 -39.12 1.64 -30.12
N ILE A 34 -39.97 2.17 -29.25
CA ILE A 34 -39.55 2.78 -27.98
C ILE A 34 -38.91 1.74 -27.07
N LEU A 35 -39.46 0.52 -26.97
CA LEU A 35 -38.86 -0.56 -26.17
C LEU A 35 -37.48 -0.98 -26.70
N ARG A 36 -37.30 -1.05 -28.03
CA ARG A 36 -36.01 -1.43 -28.65
C ARG A 36 -34.93 -0.37 -28.46
N VAL A 37 -35.30 0.92 -28.56
CA VAL A 37 -34.38 2.03 -28.29
C VAL A 37 -34.01 2.08 -26.80
N ALA A 38 -34.99 1.88 -25.90
CA ALA A 38 -34.72 1.80 -24.47
C ALA A 38 -33.80 0.62 -24.10
N LEU A 39 -33.99 -0.56 -24.71
CA LEU A 39 -33.12 -1.72 -24.54
C LEU A 39 -31.70 -1.49 -25.05
N LEU A 40 -31.54 -0.78 -26.18
CA LEU A 40 -30.22 -0.40 -26.71
C LEU A 40 -29.52 0.62 -25.81
N ILE A 41 -30.24 1.60 -25.25
CA ILE A 41 -29.69 2.58 -24.30
C ILE A 41 -29.27 1.88 -23.00
N VAL A 42 -30.10 0.98 -22.46
CA VAL A 42 -29.76 0.19 -21.26
C VAL A 42 -28.57 -0.74 -21.53
N ALA A 43 -28.49 -1.39 -22.69
CA ALA A 43 -27.34 -2.20 -23.07
C ALA A 43 -26.06 -1.36 -23.23
N TRP A 44 -26.17 -0.13 -23.73
CA TRP A 44 -25.03 0.80 -23.86
C TRP A 44 -24.56 1.33 -22.49
N LEU A 45 -25.49 1.67 -21.59
CA LEU A 45 -25.18 2.03 -20.20
C LEU A 45 -24.59 0.85 -19.40
N ALA A 46 -25.02 -0.38 -19.67
CA ALA A 46 -24.47 -1.58 -19.06
C ALA A 46 -23.06 -1.96 -19.59
N CYS A 47 -22.67 -1.48 -20.77
CA CYS A 47 -21.31 -1.63 -21.30
C CYS A 47 -20.32 -0.57 -20.77
N ALA A 48 -20.82 0.51 -20.14
CA ALA A 48 -19.99 1.60 -19.62
C ALA A 48 -19.49 1.37 -18.17
N SER A 49 -20.00 0.35 -17.48
CA SER A 49 -19.52 -0.04 -16.15
C SER A 49 -18.25 -0.90 -16.27
N THR A 50 -17.15 -0.30 -16.75
CA THR A 50 -15.84 -0.90 -16.53
C THR A 50 -15.57 -0.89 -15.03
N ALA A 51 -15.73 -2.02 -14.36
CA ALA A 51 -15.40 -2.17 -12.95
C ALA A 51 -13.93 -1.75 -12.76
N SER A 52 -13.74 -0.59 -12.13
CA SER A 52 -12.41 -0.15 -11.72
C SER A 52 -11.97 -1.06 -10.57
N ALA A 53 -11.21 -2.10 -10.90
CA ALA A 53 -10.59 -2.95 -9.89
C ALA A 53 -9.49 -2.15 -9.18
N THR A 54 -9.68 -1.88 -7.89
CA THR A 54 -8.64 -1.35 -7.02
C THR A 54 -8.02 -2.51 -6.27
N ILE A 55 -6.72 -2.73 -6.49
CA ILE A 55 -5.92 -3.64 -5.68
C ILE A 55 -5.48 -2.84 -4.46
N LEU A 56 -6.08 -3.12 -3.31
CA LEU A 56 -5.63 -2.62 -2.01
C LEU A 56 -4.81 -3.72 -1.35
N GLY A 57 -3.54 -3.44 -1.08
CA GLY A 57 -2.67 -4.35 -0.35
C GLY A 57 -2.18 -3.72 0.94
N MET A 58 -2.08 -4.54 1.97
CA MET A 58 -1.56 -4.17 3.27
C MET A 58 -0.63 -5.27 3.76
N ASP A 59 0.61 -4.91 4.03
CA ASP A 59 1.63 -5.82 4.53
C ASP A 59 2.16 -5.32 5.87
N GLU A 60 2.55 -6.25 6.74
CA GLU A 60 3.07 -5.95 8.07
C GLU A 60 4.29 -6.83 8.37
N LEU A 61 5.41 -6.19 8.68
CA LEU A 61 6.60 -6.83 9.26
C LEU A 61 6.66 -6.52 10.75
N LYS A 62 6.72 -7.56 11.57
CA LYS A 62 6.88 -7.46 13.03
C LYS A 62 8.26 -7.98 13.43
N LEU A 63 9.12 -7.08 13.91
CA LEU A 63 10.41 -7.42 14.47
C LEU A 63 10.30 -7.44 16.00
N ASP A 64 10.15 -8.64 16.55
CA ASP A 64 10.13 -8.86 17.99
C ASP A 64 11.54 -9.25 18.48
N PHE A 65 12.22 -8.29 19.10
CA PHE A 65 13.58 -8.49 19.60
C PHE A 65 13.64 -9.34 20.87
N THR A 66 12.50 -9.55 21.55
CA THR A 66 12.40 -10.40 22.75
C THR A 66 12.27 -11.89 22.40
N SER A 67 11.81 -12.19 21.19
CA SER A 67 11.69 -13.55 20.67
C SER A 67 13.06 -14.22 20.46
N THR A 68 13.11 -15.55 20.40
CA THR A 68 14.29 -16.32 19.93
C THR A 68 14.31 -16.51 18.41
N LYS A 69 13.23 -16.12 17.71
CA LYS A 69 13.14 -16.26 16.25
C LYS A 69 14.22 -15.46 15.53
N LYS A 70 14.75 -16.02 14.44
CA LYS A 70 15.63 -15.28 13.52
C LYS A 70 14.85 -14.10 12.94
N LEU A 71 15.46 -12.93 12.97
CA LEU A 71 14.90 -11.70 12.39
C LEU A 71 15.72 -11.35 11.15
N ASP A 72 15.05 -10.90 10.09
CA ASP A 72 15.72 -10.32 8.92
C ASP A 72 16.01 -8.84 9.20
N VAL A 73 17.01 -8.61 10.05
CA VAL A 73 17.41 -7.29 10.52
C VAL A 73 18.89 -7.33 10.90
N THR A 74 19.56 -6.22 10.69
CA THR A 74 20.95 -5.98 11.11
C THR A 74 21.02 -4.70 11.93
N TRP A 75 22.03 -4.56 12.77
CA TRP A 75 22.24 -3.35 13.56
C TRP A 75 23.73 -3.06 13.71
N SER A 76 24.04 -1.81 14.03
CA SER A 76 25.41 -1.33 14.26
C SER A 76 26.05 -2.03 15.46
N ASN A 77 27.36 -2.23 15.41
CA ASN A 77 28.19 -2.71 16.53
C ASN A 77 27.55 -3.86 17.34
N PRO A 78 27.41 -5.06 16.77
CA PRO A 78 26.78 -6.19 17.46
C PRO A 78 27.56 -6.68 18.69
N THR A 79 28.82 -6.25 18.87
CA THR A 79 29.60 -6.55 20.07
C THR A 79 29.12 -5.75 21.29
N ALA A 80 28.75 -4.48 21.09
CA ALA A 80 28.20 -3.61 22.14
C ALA A 80 26.68 -3.70 22.24
N ILE A 81 25.97 -3.68 21.11
CA ILE A 81 24.51 -3.70 21.06
C ILE A 81 24.04 -5.15 20.90
N LYS A 82 23.45 -5.69 21.97
CA LYS A 82 23.10 -7.11 22.08
C LYS A 82 21.59 -7.30 22.12
N ARG A 83 21.10 -8.27 21.35
CA ARG A 83 19.75 -8.81 21.47
C ARG A 83 19.72 -9.82 22.62
N THR A 84 18.75 -9.67 23.51
CA THR A 84 18.49 -10.59 24.63
C THR A 84 16.98 -10.84 24.70
N SER A 85 16.53 -11.70 25.64
CA SER A 85 15.10 -11.88 25.92
C SER A 85 14.39 -10.59 26.36
N LYS A 86 15.14 -9.55 26.79
CA LYS A 86 14.62 -8.24 27.15
C LYS A 86 14.54 -7.25 25.97
N GLY A 87 14.95 -7.66 24.77
CA GLY A 87 15.00 -6.83 23.56
C GLY A 87 16.43 -6.48 23.11
N LEU A 88 16.55 -5.55 22.17
CA LEU A 88 17.80 -5.07 21.59
C LEU A 88 18.27 -3.78 22.29
N GLY A 89 19.50 -3.75 22.77
CA GLY A 89 20.04 -2.55 23.43
C GLY A 89 21.49 -2.71 23.87
N TRP A 90 21.99 -1.68 24.53
CA TRP A 90 23.36 -1.60 25.06
C TRP A 90 23.34 -1.65 26.59
N GLU A 91 24.18 -2.50 27.18
CA GLU A 91 24.33 -2.65 28.63
C GLU A 91 25.36 -1.63 29.17
N GLY A 92 25.01 -0.35 29.05
CA GLY A 92 25.78 0.78 29.58
C GLY A 92 25.12 1.44 30.79
N GLN A 93 25.77 2.49 31.31
CA GLN A 93 25.20 3.32 32.37
C GLN A 93 23.90 4.02 31.87
N PRO A 94 22.85 4.18 32.70
CA PRO A 94 21.56 4.71 32.25
C PRO A 94 21.60 6.09 31.60
N TYR A 95 22.54 6.94 32.02
CA TYR A 95 22.75 8.30 31.53
C TYR A 95 23.76 8.38 30.37
N ALA A 96 24.35 7.25 29.99
CA ALA A 96 25.25 7.17 28.84
C ALA A 96 24.49 6.68 27.61
N SER A 97 24.95 7.10 26.44
CA SER A 97 24.38 6.70 25.16
C SER A 97 25.43 6.13 24.22
N HIS A 98 25.03 5.16 23.41
CA HIS A 98 25.83 4.62 22.32
C HIS A 98 25.08 4.79 21.01
N ASP A 99 25.64 5.58 20.09
CA ASP A 99 25.02 5.79 18.77
C ASP A 99 24.97 4.50 17.96
N GLY A 100 23.91 4.35 17.18
CA GLY A 100 23.73 3.17 16.38
C GLY A 100 22.55 3.23 15.43
N TRP A 101 22.36 2.13 14.72
CA TRP A 101 21.28 1.98 13.75
C TRP A 101 20.73 0.56 13.71
N ILE A 102 19.49 0.44 13.24
CA ILE A 102 18.81 -0.82 12.95
C ILE A 102 18.33 -0.77 11.50
N LEU A 103 18.68 -1.77 10.70
CA LEU A 103 18.36 -1.87 9.28
C LEU A 103 17.59 -3.16 9.01
N THR A 104 16.37 -3.05 8.49
CA THR A 104 15.57 -4.22 8.11
C THR A 104 16.14 -4.90 6.88
N GLY A 105 15.80 -6.17 6.67
CA GLY A 105 15.88 -6.77 5.35
C GLY A 105 14.90 -6.14 4.35
N PRO A 106 14.99 -6.50 3.06
CA PRO A 106 14.05 -6.06 2.03
C PRO A 106 12.62 -6.56 2.31
N ILE A 107 11.66 -5.65 2.34
CA ILE A 107 10.23 -5.95 2.51
C ILE A 107 9.56 -5.83 1.14
N SER A 108 9.07 -6.94 0.60
CA SER A 108 8.32 -6.94 -0.67
C SER A 108 6.98 -6.24 -0.52
N VAL A 109 6.62 -5.40 -1.50
CA VAL A 109 5.35 -4.64 -1.52
C VAL A 109 4.71 -4.73 -2.90
N GLY A 110 3.42 -4.40 -3.00
CA GLY A 110 2.70 -4.46 -4.28
C GLY A 110 2.34 -5.88 -4.69
N THR A 111 1.90 -6.06 -5.93
CA THR A 111 1.68 -7.38 -6.53
C THR A 111 2.83 -7.74 -7.47
N SER A 112 3.05 -9.03 -7.70
CA SER A 112 4.11 -9.51 -8.60
C SER A 112 3.92 -9.13 -10.08
N TRP A 113 2.73 -8.72 -10.50
CA TRP A 113 2.45 -8.37 -11.89
C TRP A 113 2.10 -6.88 -12.07
N ARG A 114 1.69 -6.18 -11.00
CA ARG A 114 1.50 -4.72 -10.99
C ARG A 114 2.13 -4.14 -9.72
N PRO A 115 3.40 -3.72 -9.78
CA PRO A 115 4.08 -3.14 -8.64
C PRO A 115 3.47 -1.79 -8.26
N ALA A 116 3.58 -1.45 -6.98
CA ALA A 116 3.09 -0.18 -6.46
C ALA A 116 3.93 0.98 -7.02
N ARG A 117 3.29 2.11 -7.33
CA ARG A 117 3.99 3.36 -7.68
C ARG A 117 4.11 4.31 -6.49
N SER A 118 3.29 4.08 -5.48
CA SER A 118 3.32 4.75 -4.19
C SER A 118 2.95 3.76 -3.09
N VAL A 119 3.60 3.91 -1.93
CA VAL A 119 3.37 3.11 -0.73
C VAL A 119 3.36 4.04 0.47
N ASN A 120 2.30 4.00 1.27
CA ASN A 120 2.29 4.60 2.59
C ASN A 120 2.99 3.66 3.56
N VAL A 121 4.02 4.17 4.24
CA VAL A 121 4.83 3.41 5.20
C VAL A 121 4.59 3.98 6.58
N ARG A 122 4.33 3.09 7.54
CA ARG A 122 4.25 3.40 8.96
C ARG A 122 5.23 2.53 9.72
N VAL A 123 6.01 3.13 10.60
CA VAL A 123 6.97 2.45 11.46
C VAL A 123 6.66 2.79 12.90
N ALA A 124 6.35 1.79 13.73
CA ALA A 124 6.12 1.97 15.16
C ALA A 124 7.20 1.26 15.97
N ILE A 125 7.78 1.97 16.94
CA ILE A 125 8.96 1.52 17.70
C ILE A 125 8.58 1.50 19.18
N ALA A 126 8.80 0.35 19.82
CA ALA A 126 8.49 0.14 21.23
C ALA A 126 9.73 -0.27 22.03
N PRO A 127 9.86 0.20 23.30
CA PRO A 127 9.01 1.19 23.95
C PRO A 127 9.37 2.64 23.54
N ALA A 128 8.42 3.56 23.72
CA ALA A 128 8.68 4.99 23.61
C ALA A 128 9.74 5.47 24.64
N PRO A 129 10.52 6.52 24.33
CA PRO A 129 11.40 7.17 25.31
C PRO A 129 10.69 7.64 26.57
N THR A 130 11.17 7.15 27.71
CA THR A 130 10.78 7.63 29.04
C THR A 130 11.83 8.59 29.59
N PRO A 131 11.43 9.61 30.37
CA PRO A 131 12.38 10.50 31.05
C PRO A 131 13.32 9.70 31.95
N ILE A 132 14.59 10.10 31.98
CA ILE A 132 15.59 9.58 32.92
C ILE A 132 16.15 10.72 33.77
N THR A 133 16.69 10.37 34.94
CA THR A 133 17.32 11.31 35.87
C THR A 133 18.84 11.18 35.76
N LEU A 134 19.51 12.29 35.49
CA LEU A 134 20.95 12.40 35.45
C LEU A 134 21.54 12.45 36.88
N PRO A 135 22.84 12.16 37.05
CA PRO A 135 23.50 12.22 38.36
C PRO A 135 23.39 13.60 39.05
N ASN A 136 23.26 14.69 38.28
CA ASN A 136 23.06 16.05 38.79
C ASN A 136 21.59 16.38 39.14
N GLY A 137 20.68 15.39 39.11
CA GLY A 137 19.26 15.56 39.38
C GLY A 137 18.43 16.09 38.21
N GLN A 138 19.04 16.49 37.10
CA GLN A 138 18.31 16.96 35.92
C GLN A 138 17.56 15.81 35.25
N ARG A 139 16.33 16.08 34.79
CA ARG A 139 15.53 15.12 34.01
C ARG A 139 15.63 15.44 32.53
N TYR A 140 15.83 14.42 31.70
CA TYR A 140 15.71 14.56 30.24
C TYR A 140 15.05 13.33 29.63
N THR A 141 14.37 13.52 28.51
CA THR A 141 13.83 12.42 27.71
C THR A 141 14.78 12.14 26.56
N PRO A 142 15.34 10.92 26.46
CA PRO A 142 16.23 10.57 25.36
C PRO A 142 15.58 10.78 24.00
N TRP A 143 16.41 11.20 23.04
CA TRP A 143 15.99 11.39 21.66
C TRP A 143 15.40 10.09 21.08
N PRO A 144 14.19 10.11 20.49
CA PRO A 144 13.54 8.91 19.95
C PRO A 144 14.19 8.36 18.68
N GLY A 145 15.18 9.03 18.10
CA GLY A 145 15.80 8.65 16.84
C GLY A 145 15.07 9.18 15.59
N ARG A 146 15.56 8.77 14.41
CA ARG A 146 15.02 9.08 13.09
C ARG A 146 14.85 7.81 12.27
N VAL A 147 13.77 7.76 11.50
CA VAL A 147 13.48 6.65 10.60
C VAL A 147 13.62 7.13 9.16
N PHE A 148 14.35 6.35 8.38
CA PHE A 148 14.51 6.52 6.95
C PHE A 148 13.99 5.29 6.22
N VAL A 149 13.50 5.51 5.01
CA VAL A 149 13.05 4.47 4.10
C VAL A 149 13.71 4.67 2.75
N ARG A 150 14.04 3.57 2.09
CA ARG A 150 14.41 3.56 0.66
C ARG A 150 13.68 2.43 -0.02
N PHE A 151 13.65 2.45 -1.34
CA PHE A 151 12.96 1.44 -2.12
C PHE A 151 13.80 0.93 -3.28
N SER A 152 13.41 -0.22 -3.82
CA SER A 152 14.05 -0.84 -4.97
C SER A 152 13.03 -1.59 -5.81
N ALA A 153 13.32 -1.73 -7.11
CA ALA A 153 12.58 -2.62 -8.01
C ALA A 153 13.14 -4.05 -8.03
N ASP A 154 14.42 -4.25 -7.66
CA ASP A 154 15.16 -5.49 -7.93
C ASP A 154 16.03 -6.01 -6.76
N ARG A 155 15.95 -5.34 -5.60
CA ARG A 155 16.75 -5.56 -4.37
C ARG A 155 18.24 -5.25 -4.48
N LYS A 156 18.74 -4.90 -5.68
CA LYS A 156 20.15 -4.59 -5.90
C LYS A 156 20.39 -3.10 -5.90
N TYR A 157 19.65 -2.38 -6.74
CA TYR A 157 19.80 -0.94 -6.88
C TYR A 157 18.69 -0.27 -6.09
N TRP A 158 19.11 0.46 -5.06
CA TRP A 158 18.22 1.12 -4.12
C TRP A 158 18.20 2.61 -4.36
N SER A 159 17.02 3.22 -4.14
CA SER A 159 16.89 4.67 -4.11
C SER A 159 17.72 5.27 -2.97
N SER A 160 17.90 6.58 -3.01
CA SER A 160 18.32 7.36 -1.84
C SER A 160 17.36 7.18 -0.66
N TRP A 161 17.88 7.39 0.54
CA TRP A 161 17.12 7.41 1.78
C TRP A 161 16.19 8.62 1.85
N GLN A 162 14.97 8.38 2.32
CA GLN A 162 13.94 9.39 2.55
C GLN A 162 13.55 9.35 4.02
N SER A 163 13.54 10.50 4.70
CA SER A 163 13.13 10.56 6.11
C SER A 163 11.61 10.38 6.23
N LEU A 164 11.18 9.59 7.22
CA LEU A 164 9.80 9.59 7.68
C LEU A 164 9.60 10.64 8.77
N SER A 165 8.38 11.16 8.86
CA SER A 165 8.00 12.16 9.86
C SER A 165 7.37 11.48 11.07
N ARG A 166 7.54 12.05 12.26
CA ARG A 166 6.79 11.59 13.44
C ARG A 166 5.31 11.85 13.27
N ASP A 167 4.50 10.86 13.60
CA ASP A 167 3.05 10.92 13.54
C ASP A 167 2.47 11.07 14.96
N ALA A 168 2.45 12.32 15.44
CA ALA A 168 1.92 12.65 16.76
C ALA A 168 0.44 12.25 16.94
N SER A 169 -0.32 12.16 15.84
CA SER A 169 -1.73 11.73 15.90
C SER A 169 -1.86 10.25 16.27
N GLN A 170 -0.91 9.44 15.81
CA GLN A 170 -0.87 8.01 16.11
C GLN A 170 -0.19 7.73 17.44
N GLU A 171 0.81 8.52 17.83
CA GLU A 171 1.41 8.43 19.17
C GLU A 171 0.38 8.69 20.28
N LYS A 172 -0.61 9.58 20.06
CA LYS A 172 -1.74 9.75 20.98
C LYS A 172 -2.59 8.48 21.14
N LYS A 173 -2.68 7.65 20.09
CA LYS A 173 -3.43 6.38 20.09
C LYS A 173 -2.60 5.22 20.64
N GLU A 174 -1.27 5.29 20.50
CA GLU A 174 -0.31 4.28 20.93
C GLU A 174 0.81 4.93 21.78
N PRO A 175 0.52 5.39 23.02
CA PRO A 175 1.45 6.19 23.81
C PRO A 175 2.71 5.44 24.25
N THR A 176 2.70 4.11 24.15
CA THR A 176 3.86 3.25 24.46
C THR A 176 4.83 3.11 23.29
N LYS A 177 4.56 3.75 22.15
CA LYS A 177 5.37 3.67 20.94
C LYS A 177 5.67 5.04 20.36
N VAL A 178 6.81 5.16 19.68
CA VAL A 178 7.07 6.26 18.76
C VAL A 178 6.61 5.83 17.38
N VAL A 179 5.83 6.66 16.70
CA VAL A 179 5.27 6.33 15.39
C VAL A 179 5.80 7.30 14.34
N TYR A 180 6.30 6.74 13.24
CA TYR A 180 6.75 7.45 12.07
C TYR A 180 5.88 7.07 10.87
N GLY A 181 5.61 8.03 9.99
CA GLY A 181 4.77 7.84 8.82
C GLY A 181 5.24 8.69 7.64
N GLY A 182 4.97 8.21 6.44
CA GLY A 182 5.20 8.95 5.20
C GLY A 182 4.83 8.15 3.96
N GLU A 183 4.73 8.85 2.84
CA GLU A 183 4.50 8.26 1.52
C GLU A 183 5.83 8.11 0.78
N VAL A 184 6.09 6.92 0.24
CA VAL A 184 7.18 6.67 -0.71
C VAL A 184 6.56 6.56 -2.08
N ALA A 185 6.77 7.57 -2.93
CA ALA A 185 6.20 7.64 -4.27
C ALA A 185 7.27 7.80 -5.34
N VAL A 186 7.04 7.17 -6.50
CA VAL A 186 7.85 7.38 -7.69
C VAL A 186 7.28 8.53 -8.52
N PRO A 187 8.05 9.60 -8.77
CA PRO A 187 7.60 10.67 -9.65
C PRO A 187 7.25 10.16 -11.05
N ARG A 188 6.13 10.64 -11.62
CA ARG A 188 5.67 10.23 -12.96
C ARG A 188 6.73 10.41 -14.04
N ARG A 189 7.60 11.42 -13.91
CA ARG A 189 8.72 11.69 -14.81
C ARG A 189 9.78 10.58 -14.73
N ALA A 190 10.15 10.17 -13.53
CA ALA A 190 11.12 9.09 -13.30
C ALA A 190 10.61 7.74 -13.87
N GLY A 191 9.30 7.50 -13.84
CA GLY A 191 8.69 6.30 -14.43
C GLY A 191 8.36 6.40 -15.93
N SER A 192 8.77 7.46 -16.64
CA SER A 192 8.32 7.68 -18.03
C SER A 192 8.89 6.70 -19.05
N ASP A 193 10.21 6.43 -18.99
CA ASP A 193 10.86 5.44 -19.85
C ASP A 193 10.26 4.05 -19.65
N TYR A 194 10.15 3.61 -18.40
CA TYR A 194 9.52 2.35 -18.04
C TYR A 194 8.09 2.23 -18.59
N ARG A 195 7.28 3.29 -18.48
CA ARG A 195 5.91 3.29 -19.03
C ARG A 195 5.88 3.12 -20.55
N LYS A 196 6.83 3.69 -21.29
CA LYS A 196 6.93 3.47 -22.74
C LYS A 196 7.24 2.00 -23.05
N ARG A 197 8.16 1.39 -22.29
CA ARG A 197 8.49 -0.04 -22.42
C ARG A 197 7.29 -0.93 -22.08
N LEU A 198 6.54 -0.59 -21.03
CA LEU A 198 5.30 -1.28 -20.68
C LEU A 198 4.24 -1.17 -21.78
N GLN A 199 4.04 0.03 -22.35
CA GLN A 199 3.12 0.19 -23.49
C GLN A 199 3.54 -0.63 -24.71
N ALA A 200 4.83 -0.68 -25.02
CA ALA A 200 5.36 -1.53 -26.09
C ALA A 200 5.14 -3.02 -25.77
N TYR A 201 5.38 -3.44 -24.53
CA TYR A 201 5.13 -4.80 -24.05
C TYR A 201 3.66 -5.20 -24.24
N MET A 202 2.73 -4.36 -23.81
CA MET A 202 1.29 -4.59 -23.90
C MET A 202 0.75 -4.70 -25.33
N ARG A 203 1.42 -4.12 -26.32
CA ARG A 203 1.03 -4.20 -27.75
C ARG A 203 1.45 -5.52 -28.41
N ARG A 204 2.42 -6.22 -27.82
CA ARG A 204 2.88 -7.51 -28.34
C ARG A 204 1.90 -8.63 -28.00
N ASP A 205 2.04 -9.73 -28.73
CA ASP A 205 1.27 -10.93 -28.47
C ASP A 205 1.90 -11.77 -27.33
N VAL A 206 1.80 -11.25 -26.10
CA VAL A 206 2.33 -11.88 -24.89
C VAL A 206 1.25 -12.69 -24.14
N PRO A 207 1.62 -13.69 -23.32
CA PRO A 207 0.65 -14.46 -22.52
C PRO A 207 -0.20 -13.58 -21.61
N TRP A 208 0.43 -12.55 -21.01
CA TRP A 208 -0.25 -11.61 -20.14
C TRP A 208 0.29 -10.19 -20.33
N LYS A 209 -0.58 -9.30 -20.84
CA LYS A 209 -0.23 -7.91 -21.16
C LYS A 209 0.11 -7.07 -19.92
N CYS A 210 -0.48 -7.38 -18.77
CA CYS A 210 -0.21 -6.67 -17.52
C CYS A 210 0.88 -7.34 -16.68
N ASP A 211 1.65 -8.28 -17.22
CA ASP A 211 2.75 -8.90 -16.49
C ASP A 211 3.99 -8.00 -16.47
N GLU A 212 4.05 -7.11 -15.48
CA GLU A 212 5.21 -6.23 -15.31
C GLU A 212 6.48 -6.99 -14.86
N GLU A 213 6.38 -8.15 -14.19
CA GLU A 213 7.57 -8.94 -13.85
C GLU A 213 8.20 -9.58 -15.09
N ALA A 214 7.41 -10.05 -16.06
CA ALA A 214 7.90 -10.53 -17.34
C ALA A 214 8.61 -9.40 -18.10
N LEU A 215 8.01 -8.21 -18.16
CA LEU A 215 8.66 -7.03 -18.71
C LEU A 215 10.00 -6.73 -18.01
N VAL A 216 10.02 -6.77 -16.68
CA VAL A 216 11.24 -6.49 -15.91
C VAL A 216 12.33 -7.52 -16.19
N ASN A 217 11.99 -8.80 -16.33
CA ASN A 217 12.94 -9.83 -16.75
C ASN A 217 13.50 -9.52 -18.15
N GLU A 218 12.67 -9.11 -19.11
CA GLU A 218 13.13 -8.72 -20.46
C GLU A 218 14.06 -7.49 -20.44
N ILE A 219 13.73 -6.48 -19.62
CA ILE A 219 14.54 -5.28 -19.47
C ILE A 219 15.93 -5.66 -18.93
N VAL A 220 15.98 -6.40 -17.82
CA VAL A 220 17.25 -6.76 -17.16
C VAL A 220 18.08 -7.74 -17.99
N ALA A 221 17.45 -8.58 -18.81
CA ALA A 221 18.16 -9.45 -19.75
C ALA A 221 18.92 -8.65 -20.83
N ARG A 222 18.38 -7.50 -21.26
CA ARG A 222 18.99 -6.63 -22.28
C ARG A 222 19.91 -5.57 -21.67
N ASP A 223 19.54 -5.03 -20.52
CA ASP A 223 20.27 -4.00 -19.79
C ASP A 223 20.30 -4.34 -18.29
N LYS A 224 21.37 -5.03 -17.88
CA LYS A 224 21.61 -5.45 -16.49
C LYS A 224 21.77 -4.28 -15.51
N ALA A 225 21.98 -3.06 -16.01
CA ALA A 225 22.18 -1.87 -15.19
C ALA A 225 20.94 -0.96 -15.17
N TYR A 226 19.85 -1.31 -15.86
CA TYR A 226 18.67 -0.46 -16.01
C TYR A 226 18.21 0.19 -14.69
N PHE A 227 18.07 -0.61 -13.63
CA PHE A 227 17.59 -0.15 -12.33
C PHE A 227 18.60 0.61 -11.48
N ARG A 228 19.88 0.66 -11.90
CA ARG A 228 20.88 1.54 -11.29
C ARG A 228 20.48 3.00 -11.48
N ASP A 229 20.02 3.33 -12.68
CA ASP A 229 19.73 4.69 -13.11
C ASP A 229 18.22 4.99 -13.14
N HIS A 230 17.37 3.95 -13.04
CA HIS A 230 15.92 4.06 -13.08
C HIS A 230 15.26 3.40 -11.87
N HIS A 231 14.42 4.13 -11.13
CA HIS A 231 13.58 3.59 -10.06
C HIS A 231 12.09 3.76 -10.41
N PRO A 232 11.54 2.95 -11.33
CA PRO A 232 10.23 3.23 -11.91
C PRO A 232 9.05 2.88 -11.01
N PHE A 233 9.24 2.04 -10.01
CA PHE A 233 8.20 1.61 -9.06
C PHE A 233 8.81 1.15 -7.73
N VAL A 234 7.95 0.89 -6.76
CA VAL A 234 8.29 0.35 -5.43
C VAL A 234 7.98 -1.14 -5.43
N GLY A 235 9.02 -1.98 -5.56
CA GLY A 235 8.89 -3.44 -5.44
C GLY A 235 9.30 -3.95 -4.06
N TYR A 236 10.30 -3.31 -3.47
CA TYR A 236 10.78 -3.55 -2.13
C TYR A 236 10.96 -2.24 -1.39
N ILE A 237 10.73 -2.24 -0.09
CA ILE A 237 11.19 -1.18 0.81
C ILE A 237 12.24 -1.72 1.78
N GLN A 238 13.05 -0.82 2.33
CA GLN A 238 13.95 -1.09 3.43
C GLN A 238 13.89 0.06 4.42
N VAL A 239 13.85 -0.26 5.71
CA VAL A 239 13.75 0.73 6.79
C VAL A 239 15.06 0.77 7.56
N LEU A 240 15.58 1.98 7.74
CA LEU A 240 16.72 2.30 8.59
C LEU A 240 16.22 3.15 9.76
N TYR A 241 16.55 2.75 10.98
CA TYR A 241 16.26 3.50 12.19
C TYR A 241 17.57 3.87 12.86
N GLU A 242 17.88 5.16 12.89
CA GLU A 242 19.06 5.73 13.54
C GLU A 242 18.68 6.30 14.90
N LEU A 243 19.46 5.97 15.93
CA LEU A 243 19.20 6.37 17.30
C LEU A 243 20.46 6.34 18.16
N SER A 244 20.32 6.86 19.37
CA SER A 244 21.30 6.66 20.44
C SER A 244 20.73 5.65 21.46
N PHE A 245 21.35 4.48 21.55
CA PHE A 245 21.01 3.44 22.53
C PHE A 245 21.41 3.91 23.92
N GLN A 246 20.43 4.26 24.74
CA GLN A 246 20.66 4.60 26.15
C GLN A 246 20.95 3.35 26.96
N GLY A 247 21.92 3.44 27.87
CA GLY A 247 22.33 2.31 28.71
C GLY A 247 21.15 1.72 29.51
N GLY A 248 21.04 0.40 29.53
CA GLY A 248 19.99 -0.32 30.23
C GLY A 248 18.59 -0.21 29.59
N ARG A 249 18.42 0.60 28.54
CA ARG A 249 17.17 0.67 27.76
C ARG A 249 17.23 -0.27 26.56
N ARG A 250 16.11 -0.93 26.28
CA ARG A 250 16.01 -1.93 25.23
C ARG A 250 14.79 -1.67 24.35
N ILE A 251 14.99 -1.75 23.04
CA ILE A 251 13.93 -1.81 22.04
C ILE A 251 13.39 -3.23 22.05
N THR A 252 12.11 -3.39 22.33
CA THR A 252 11.47 -4.71 22.32
C THR A 252 10.90 -5.02 20.96
N ARG A 253 10.44 -4.01 20.21
CA ARG A 253 9.69 -4.23 18.98
C ARG A 253 9.77 -3.10 17.97
N ILE A 254 9.83 -3.47 16.69
CA ILE A 254 9.61 -2.58 15.55
C ILE A 254 8.51 -3.19 14.67
N ASP A 255 7.44 -2.44 14.44
CA ASP A 255 6.36 -2.79 13.51
C ASP A 255 6.48 -1.92 12.26
N VAL A 256 6.62 -2.52 11.07
CA VAL A 256 6.58 -1.81 9.78
C VAL A 256 5.31 -2.22 9.06
N ARG A 257 4.44 -1.26 8.77
CA ARG A 257 3.21 -1.47 8.02
C ARG A 257 3.28 -0.70 6.70
N THR A 258 2.95 -1.38 5.61
CA THR A 258 2.84 -0.75 4.30
C THR A 258 1.42 -0.85 3.78
N VAL A 259 0.92 0.24 3.21
CA VAL A 259 -0.37 0.28 2.53
C VAL A 259 -0.15 0.81 1.14
N HIS A 260 -0.64 0.08 0.14
CA HIS A 260 -0.54 0.48 -1.25
C HIS A 260 -1.86 0.24 -1.98
N ALA A 261 -2.11 1.08 -2.97
CA ALA A 261 -3.26 0.92 -3.86
C ALA A 261 -2.80 1.00 -5.31
N VAL A 262 -3.26 0.05 -6.12
CA VAL A 262 -3.09 0.09 -7.57
C VAL A 262 -4.47 0.05 -8.20
N SER A 263 -4.82 1.09 -8.93
CA SER A 263 -6.11 1.22 -9.62
C SER A 263 -5.95 1.18 -11.13
N GLY A 264 -7.07 1.07 -11.84
CA GLY A 264 -7.14 1.11 -13.30
C GLY A 264 -7.35 -0.27 -13.93
N LEU A 265 -7.87 -0.25 -15.15
CA LEU A 265 -8.21 -1.44 -15.92
C LEU A 265 -6.98 -2.33 -16.12
N HIS A 266 -7.17 -3.63 -15.93
CA HIS A 266 -6.17 -4.62 -16.26
C HIS A 266 -6.71 -5.57 -17.33
N ILE A 267 -5.80 -6.11 -18.14
CA ILE A 267 -6.13 -7.10 -19.15
C ILE A 267 -5.79 -8.46 -18.53
N PRO A 268 -6.75 -9.39 -18.42
CA PRO A 268 -6.46 -10.73 -17.91
C PRO A 268 -5.47 -11.46 -18.83
N PRO A 269 -4.70 -12.43 -18.31
CA PRO A 269 -3.89 -13.31 -19.12
C PRO A 269 -4.76 -14.10 -20.09
N LYS A 270 -4.15 -14.53 -21.19
CA LYS A 270 -4.80 -15.43 -22.17
C LYS A 270 -5.18 -16.76 -21.51
N ASN A 271 -4.32 -17.29 -20.65
CA ASN A 271 -4.58 -18.48 -19.86
C ASN A 271 -4.87 -18.10 -18.41
N LYS A 272 -6.01 -18.52 -17.85
CA LYS A 272 -6.37 -18.25 -16.46
C LYS A 272 -5.33 -18.77 -15.46
N ASN A 273 -4.63 -19.85 -15.79
CA ASN A 273 -3.59 -20.42 -14.94
C ASN A 273 -2.38 -19.49 -14.75
N ASP A 274 -2.19 -18.49 -15.63
CA ASP A 274 -1.10 -17.53 -15.50
C ASP A 274 -1.30 -16.61 -14.27
N TYR A 275 -2.50 -16.55 -13.66
CA TYR A 275 -2.70 -15.87 -12.38
C TYR A 275 -2.14 -16.61 -11.17
N ASN A 276 -1.87 -17.92 -11.30
CA ASN A 276 -1.53 -18.77 -10.16
C ASN A 276 -0.24 -18.27 -9.49
N GLY A 277 -0.33 -17.95 -8.20
CA GLY A 277 0.79 -17.43 -7.41
C GLY A 277 1.23 -16.00 -7.79
N ARG A 278 0.43 -15.25 -8.57
CA ARG A 278 0.78 -13.87 -8.98
C ARG A 278 0.16 -12.79 -8.09
N ASN A 279 -0.91 -13.11 -7.38
CA ASN A 279 -1.50 -12.20 -6.39
C ASN A 279 -0.67 -12.03 -5.11
N GLY A 280 0.49 -12.70 -5.03
CA GLY A 280 1.49 -12.46 -3.99
C GLY A 280 2.29 -11.18 -4.22
N THR A 281 3.15 -10.87 -3.25
CA THR A 281 3.98 -9.67 -3.26
C THR A 281 5.01 -9.65 -4.40
N TRP A 282 5.55 -8.48 -4.69
CA TRP A 282 6.61 -8.35 -5.68
C TRP A 282 7.81 -9.25 -5.35
N ARG A 283 8.26 -10.03 -6.33
CA ARG A 283 9.22 -11.14 -6.13
C ARG A 283 10.43 -11.09 -7.05
N PHE A 284 10.51 -10.13 -7.98
CA PHE A 284 11.64 -10.05 -8.89
C PHE A 284 12.93 -9.71 -8.13
N VAL A 285 13.92 -10.59 -8.24
CA VAL A 285 15.26 -10.37 -7.70
C VAL A 285 16.25 -10.27 -8.84
N HIS A 286 17.10 -9.23 -8.80
CA HIS A 286 18.17 -9.03 -9.76
C HIS A 286 19.01 -10.31 -9.91
N PRO A 287 19.34 -10.76 -11.14
CA PRO A 287 20.03 -12.03 -11.38
C PRO A 287 21.32 -12.22 -10.56
N SER A 288 22.11 -11.16 -10.37
CA SER A 288 23.36 -11.23 -9.59
C SER A 288 23.18 -11.46 -8.08
N LEU A 289 21.95 -11.45 -7.56
CA LEU A 289 21.66 -11.77 -6.16
C LEU A 289 21.04 -13.16 -6.00
N ARG A 290 20.77 -13.87 -7.10
CA ARG A 290 20.30 -15.26 -7.05
C ARG A 290 21.51 -16.10 -6.65
N LYS A 291 21.36 -16.89 -5.58
CA LYS A 291 22.35 -17.93 -5.27
C LYS A 291 22.42 -18.89 -6.46
N PRO A 292 23.62 -19.35 -6.86
CA PRO A 292 23.76 -20.40 -7.86
C PRO A 292 22.98 -21.66 -7.47
#